data_AF-A0A2N0LBV2-F1
#
_entry.id   AF-A0A2N0LBV2-F1
#
_cell.length_a   1.000
_cell.length_b   1.000
_cell.length_c   1.000
_cell.angle_alpha   90.00
_cell.angle_beta   90.00
_cell.angle_gamma   90.00
#
_symmetry.space_group_name_H-M   'P 1'
#
loop_
_entity.id
_entity.type
_entity.pdbx_description
1 polymer ?
#
loop_
_entity_poly.entity_id
_entity_poly.type
_entity_poly.pdbx_seq_one_letter_code
_entity_poly.pdbx_strand_id
1 'polypeptide(L)'
;MGLTLLGLWFVGKTEEQRTNNQLAVLNTLASVVLSGLLVELSNYFFYRPRPFENYSVALLFYRPVDSSFPSNPAVVGAAVAMSVFFWNRRIGTVLAIVAFIYSLSRLYGGVCYPLDILGGLVIGSGVSFVTWAIILYVGFIPRSILRFARALYLA
;
A
#
# COMPACT_ATOMS: atom_id res chain seq x y z
N MET A 1 -0.06 6.21 8.10
CA MET A 1 0.37 6.35 6.69
C MET A 1 -0.42 7.39 5.90
N GLY A 2 -1.71 7.63 6.18
CA GLY A 2 -2.46 8.70 5.51
C GLY A 2 -1.88 10.11 5.73
N LEU A 3 -1.56 10.46 6.98
CA LEU A 3 -0.96 11.76 7.33
C LEU A 3 0.38 12.01 6.62
N THR A 4 1.21 10.97 6.43
CA THR A 4 2.48 11.11 5.71
C THR A 4 2.28 11.39 4.22
N LEU A 5 1.24 10.82 3.60
CA LEU A 5 0.88 11.11 2.21
C LEU A 5 0.33 12.53 2.06
N LEU A 6 -0.50 12.99 3.00
CA LEU A 6 -0.95 14.38 3.05
C LEU A 6 0.21 15.35 3.24
N GLY A 7 1.16 15.03 4.11
CA GLY A 7 2.38 15.83 4.28
C GLY A 7 3.21 15.89 2.99
N LEU A 8 3.40 14.76 2.32
CA LEU A 8 4.12 14.69 1.03
C LEU A 8 3.48 15.56 -0.06
N TRP A 9 2.16 15.73 -0.05
CA TRP A 9 1.45 16.54 -1.04
C TRP A 9 1.88 18.02 -1.03
N PHE A 10 2.15 18.59 0.16
CA PHE A 10 2.49 20.00 0.33
C PHE A 10 3.98 20.26 0.52
N VAL A 11 4.76 19.24 0.89
CA VAL A 11 6.20 19.37 1.15
C VAL A 11 6.99 19.32 -0.15
N GLY A 12 7.80 20.35 -0.42
CA GLY A 12 8.78 20.39 -1.50
C GLY A 12 9.49 21.73 -1.54
N LYS A 13 10.84 21.72 -1.48
CA LYS A 13 11.63 22.98 -1.51
C LYS A 13 11.73 23.54 -2.93
N THR A 14 11.65 22.69 -3.94
CA THR A 14 11.63 23.04 -5.36
C THR A 14 10.34 22.54 -6.01
N GLU A 15 9.91 23.20 -7.07
CA GLU A 15 8.73 22.78 -7.87
C GLU A 15 8.85 21.34 -8.37
N GLU A 16 10.07 20.92 -8.74
CA GLU A 16 10.36 19.56 -9.18
C GLU A 16 10.18 18.53 -8.06
N GLN A 17 10.68 18.83 -6.85
CA GLN A 17 10.49 17.95 -5.68
C GLN A 17 9.02 17.85 -5.29
N ARG A 18 8.27 18.96 -5.33
CA ARG A 18 6.83 18.97 -5.03
C ARG A 18 6.06 18.11 -6.04
N THR A 19 6.38 18.25 -7.32
CA THR A 19 5.79 17.44 -8.40
C THR A 19 6.07 15.96 -8.19
N ASN A 20 7.31 15.59 -7.87
CA ASN A 20 7.69 14.20 -7.60
C ASN A 20 6.96 13.62 -6.38
N ASN A 21 6.79 14.39 -5.31
CA ASN A 21 6.04 13.94 -4.14
C ASN A 21 4.54 13.76 -4.45
N GLN A 22 3.94 14.67 -5.23
CA GLN A 22 2.55 14.55 -5.68
C GLN A 22 2.35 13.34 -6.59
N LEU A 23 3.31 13.05 -7.49
CA LEU A 23 3.32 11.83 -8.30
C LEU A 23 3.38 10.56 -7.44
N ALA A 24 4.20 10.56 -6.38
CA ALA A 24 4.27 9.44 -5.44
C ALA A 24 2.92 9.21 -4.72
N VAL A 25 2.22 10.29 -4.34
CA VAL A 25 0.89 10.20 -3.72
C VAL A 25 -0.14 9.64 -4.71
N LEU A 26 -0.17 10.13 -5.95
CA LEU A 26 -1.05 9.60 -7.00
C LEU A 26 -0.77 8.12 -7.28
N ASN A 27 0.50 7.73 -7.37
CA ASN A 27 0.90 6.33 -7.53
C ASN A 27 0.42 5.47 -6.37
N THR A 28 0.54 6.00 -5.15
CA THR A 28 0.09 5.31 -3.94
C THR A 28 -1.42 5.08 -3.96
N LEU A 29 -2.20 6.09 -4.33
CA LEU A 29 -3.66 5.97 -4.44
C LEU A 29 -4.05 4.91 -5.47
N ALA A 30 -3.46 4.96 -6.67
CA ALA A 30 -3.70 3.97 -7.72
C ALA A 30 -3.30 2.56 -7.27
N SER A 31 -2.13 2.42 -6.63
CA SER A 31 -1.62 1.14 -6.12
C SER A 31 -2.55 0.55 -5.07
N VAL A 32 -3.04 1.34 -4.12
CA VAL A 32 -3.91 0.87 -3.04
C VAL A 32 -5.25 0.39 -3.61
N VAL A 33 -5.85 1.13 -4.55
CA VAL A 33 -7.09 0.72 -5.21
C VAL A 33 -6.90 -0.60 -5.96
N LEU A 34 -5.88 -0.69 -6.83
CA LEU A 34 -5.61 -1.91 -7.60
C LEU A 34 -5.26 -3.10 -6.71
N SER A 35 -4.49 -2.87 -5.66
CA SER A 35 -4.15 -3.92 -4.69
C SER A 35 -5.40 -4.41 -3.95
N GLY A 36 -6.30 -3.51 -3.54
CA GLY A 36 -7.57 -3.86 -2.90
C GLY A 36 -8.43 -4.74 -3.79
N LEU A 37 -8.56 -4.39 -5.08
CA LEU A 37 -9.29 -5.20 -6.06
C LEU A 37 -8.66 -6.60 -6.23
N LEU A 38 -7.33 -6.69 -6.29
CA LEU A 38 -6.63 -7.97 -6.39
C LEU A 38 -6.82 -8.84 -5.14
N VAL A 39 -6.85 -8.23 -3.97
CA VAL A 39 -7.14 -8.92 -2.70
C VAL A 39 -8.56 -9.46 -2.70
N GLU A 40 -9.55 -8.65 -3.09
CA GLU A 40 -10.95 -9.07 -3.18
C GLU A 40 -11.14 -10.21 -4.19
N LEU A 41 -10.49 -10.10 -5.35
CA LEU A 41 -10.46 -11.15 -6.35
C LEU A 41 -9.82 -12.43 -5.80
N SER A 42 -8.69 -12.31 -5.09
CA SER A 42 -8.00 -13.44 -4.47
C SER A 42 -8.86 -14.11 -3.39
N ASN A 43 -9.59 -13.32 -2.60
CA ASN A 43 -10.51 -13.85 -1.59
C ASN A 43 -11.67 -14.64 -2.20
N TYR A 44 -12.12 -14.25 -3.39
CA TYR A 44 -13.17 -14.96 -4.12
C TYR A 44 -12.70 -16.32 -4.64
N PHE A 45 -11.46 -16.40 -5.17
CA PHE A 45 -10.93 -17.63 -5.75
C PHE A 45 -10.23 -18.55 -4.74
N PHE A 46 -9.59 -18.00 -3.70
CA PHE A 46 -8.76 -18.73 -2.76
C PHE A 46 -9.18 -18.43 -1.31
N TYR A 47 -10.22 -19.12 -0.84
CA TYR A 47 -10.62 -19.05 0.55
C TYR A 47 -9.69 -19.91 1.42
N ARG A 48 -8.94 -19.28 2.32
CA ARG A 48 -8.05 -19.97 3.26
C ARG A 48 -8.52 -19.73 4.70
N PRO A 49 -8.93 -20.77 5.45
CA PRO A 49 -9.42 -20.64 6.82
C PRO A 49 -8.32 -20.12 7.75
N ARG A 50 -8.71 -19.31 8.74
CA ARG A 50 -7.77 -18.62 9.63
C ARG A 50 -7.11 -19.57 10.63
N PRO A 51 -5.92 -19.23 11.16
CA PRO A 51 -5.25 -20.08 12.16
C PRO A 51 -6.13 -20.39 13.38
N PHE A 52 -6.97 -19.45 13.81
CA PHE A 52 -7.88 -19.63 14.96
C PHE A 52 -9.05 -20.59 14.71
N GLU A 53 -9.32 -20.99 13.47
CA GLU A 53 -10.35 -22.00 13.18
C GLU A 53 -9.84 -23.41 13.41
N ASN A 54 -8.54 -23.64 13.18
CA ASN A 54 -7.94 -24.98 13.25
C ASN A 54 -7.05 -25.19 14.49
N TYR A 55 -6.60 -24.12 15.13
CA TYR A 55 -5.75 -24.17 16.31
C TYR A 55 -6.38 -23.40 17.46
N SER A 56 -6.18 -23.89 18.69
CA SER A 56 -6.59 -23.21 19.93
C SER A 56 -5.68 -22.02 20.20
N VAL A 57 -5.77 -20.98 19.38
CA VAL A 57 -4.98 -19.75 19.52
C VAL A 57 -5.78 -18.74 20.34
N ALA A 58 -5.15 -18.18 21.37
CA ALA A 58 -5.74 -17.07 22.11
C ALA A 58 -5.74 -15.82 21.22
N LEU A 59 -6.89 -15.51 20.62
CA LEU A 59 -7.09 -14.31 19.84
C LEU A 59 -6.93 -13.07 20.73
N LEU A 60 -5.89 -12.27 20.47
CA LEU A 60 -5.71 -10.96 21.12
C LEU A 60 -6.55 -9.86 20.47
N PHE A 61 -7.26 -10.15 19.37
CA PHE A 61 -7.96 -9.16 18.55
C PHE A 61 -9.30 -9.69 18.01
N TYR A 62 -10.06 -8.82 17.30
CA TYR A 62 -11.35 -9.19 16.73
C TYR A 62 -11.24 -10.36 15.74
N ARG A 63 -12.29 -11.18 15.63
CA ARG A 63 -12.39 -12.29 14.67
C ARG A 63 -12.75 -11.74 13.28
N PRO A 64 -11.83 -11.71 12.31
CA PRO A 64 -12.15 -11.29 10.95
C PRO A 64 -12.88 -12.42 10.22
N VAL A 65 -13.87 -12.05 9.40
CA VAL A 65 -14.65 -12.98 8.56
C VAL A 65 -14.03 -13.20 7.17
N ASP A 66 -13.02 -12.41 6.82
CA ASP A 66 -12.37 -12.46 5.51
C ASP A 66 -11.32 -13.58 5.42
N SER A 67 -11.00 -14.02 4.20
CA SER A 67 -9.92 -15.00 3.93
C SER A 67 -8.60 -14.61 4.60
N SER A 68 -7.81 -15.61 5.00
CA SER A 68 -6.47 -15.39 5.58
C SER A 68 -5.46 -14.89 4.55
N PHE A 69 -5.61 -15.35 3.31
CA PHE A 69 -4.66 -15.12 2.22
C PHE A 69 -5.31 -14.30 1.11
N PRO A 70 -4.64 -13.25 0.60
CA PRO A 70 -3.44 -12.60 1.14
C PRO A 70 -3.77 -11.66 2.34
N SER A 71 -2.76 -11.28 3.13
CA SER A 71 -2.96 -10.37 4.25
C SER A 71 -3.22 -8.93 3.78
N ASN A 72 -4.46 -8.43 3.89
CA ASN A 72 -4.82 -7.05 3.49
C ASN A 72 -3.86 -5.98 4.09
N PRO A 73 -3.53 -6.03 5.40
CA PRO A 73 -2.56 -5.10 6.00
C PRO A 73 -1.18 -5.12 5.34
N ALA A 74 -0.70 -6.31 4.97
CA ALA A 74 0.61 -6.47 4.35
C ALA A 74 0.60 -5.97 2.91
N VAL A 75 -0.46 -6.27 2.15
CA VAL A 75 -0.65 -5.80 0.77
C VAL A 75 -0.70 -4.28 0.73
N VAL A 76 -1.60 -3.66 1.50
CA VAL A 76 -1.78 -2.20 1.51
C VAL A 76 -0.52 -1.51 2.05
N GLY A 77 0.08 -2.04 3.11
CA GLY A 77 1.33 -1.51 3.68
C GLY A 77 2.48 -1.53 2.68
N ALA A 78 2.67 -2.66 1.96
CA ALA A 78 3.67 -2.78 0.92
C ALA A 78 3.41 -1.86 -0.26
N ALA A 79 2.15 -1.76 -0.71
CA ALA A 79 1.76 -0.89 -1.81
C ALA A 79 2.09 0.59 -1.50
N VAL A 80 1.74 1.06 -0.29
CA VAL A 80 2.06 2.42 0.14
C VAL A 80 3.56 2.64 0.26
N ALA A 81 4.27 1.73 0.93
CA ALA A 81 5.70 1.86 1.15
C ALA A 81 6.50 1.87 -0.15
N MET A 82 6.23 0.93 -1.06
CA MET A 82 6.94 0.81 -2.34
C MET A 82 6.59 1.96 -3.28
N SER A 83 5.32 2.39 -3.30
CA SER A 83 4.92 3.56 -4.09
C SER A 83 5.68 4.81 -3.69
N VAL A 84 5.90 5.05 -2.40
CA VAL A 84 6.69 6.20 -1.93
C VAL A 84 8.19 5.97 -2.14
N PHE A 85 8.66 4.73 -1.99
CA PHE A 85 10.07 4.37 -2.13
C PHE A 85 10.64 4.69 -3.52
N PHE A 86 9.86 4.52 -4.59
CA PHE A 86 10.31 4.81 -5.95
C PHE A 86 10.62 6.30 -6.21
N TRP A 87 10.01 7.22 -5.48
CA TRP A 87 10.30 8.67 -5.60
C TRP A 87 11.15 9.19 -4.46
N ASN A 88 10.94 8.69 -3.24
CA ASN A 88 11.67 9.11 -2.05
C ASN A 88 12.07 7.92 -1.19
N ARG A 89 13.27 7.39 -1.44
CA ARG A 89 13.81 6.21 -0.76
C ARG A 89 13.84 6.36 0.76
N ARG A 90 14.14 7.54 1.30
CA ARG A 90 14.22 7.73 2.77
C ARG A 90 12.85 7.53 3.44
N ILE A 91 11.83 8.21 2.94
CA ILE A 91 10.47 8.12 3.50
C ILE A 91 9.86 6.75 3.18
N GLY A 92 10.10 6.22 1.97
CA GLY A 92 9.66 4.89 1.58
C GLY A 92 10.21 3.78 2.49
N THR A 93 11.50 3.82 2.85
CA THR A 93 12.09 2.84 3.77
C THR A 93 11.46 2.91 5.17
N VAL A 94 11.23 4.13 5.69
CA VAL A 94 10.56 4.29 6.99
C VAL A 94 9.14 3.71 6.93
N LEU A 95 8.40 4.00 5.86
CA LEU A 95 7.07 3.43 5.66
C LEU A 95 7.10 1.90 5.52
N ALA A 96 8.11 1.34 4.84
CA ALA A 96 8.28 -0.12 4.71
C ALA A 96 8.48 -0.78 6.08
N ILE A 97 9.31 -0.19 6.94
CA ILE A 97 9.53 -0.66 8.30
C ILE A 97 8.23 -0.62 9.12
N VAL A 98 7.49 0.49 9.04
CA VAL A 98 6.20 0.62 9.74
C VAL A 98 5.18 -0.41 9.22
N ALA A 99 5.10 -0.62 7.90
CA ALA A 99 4.22 -1.63 7.30
C ALA A 99 4.59 -3.06 7.76
N PHE A 100 5.89 -3.35 7.83
CA PHE A 100 6.39 -4.65 8.28
C PHE A 100 6.05 -4.90 9.75
N ILE A 101 6.30 -3.92 10.63
CA ILE A 101 5.94 -4.00 12.06
C ILE A 101 4.42 -4.17 12.22
N TYR A 102 3.62 -3.44 11.43
CA TYR A 102 2.16 -3.57 11.45
C TYR A 102 1.69 -4.95 10.96
N SER A 103 2.40 -5.56 10.01
CA SER A 103 2.09 -6.92 9.55
C SER A 103 2.48 -7.96 10.60
N LEU A 104 3.61 -7.77 11.28
CA LEU A 104 4.06 -8.65 12.38
C LEU A 104 3.13 -8.62 13.59
N SER A 105 2.52 -7.47 13.92
CA SER A 105 1.56 -7.42 15.03
C SER A 105 0.33 -8.31 14.77
N ARG A 106 -0.07 -8.47 13.49
CA ARG A 106 -1.15 -9.38 13.08
C ARG A 106 -0.75 -10.85 13.14
N LEU A 107 0.53 -11.15 12.89
CA LEU A 107 1.09 -12.48 13.11
C LEU A 107 1.07 -12.84 14.59
N TYR A 108 1.53 -11.92 15.46
CA TYR A 108 1.54 -12.11 16.90
C TYR A 108 0.13 -12.27 17.49
N GLY A 109 -0.85 -11.56 16.94
CA GLY A 109 -2.26 -11.74 17.30
C GLY A 109 -2.89 -13.08 16.87
N GLY A 110 -2.15 -13.95 16.16
CA GLY A 110 -2.64 -15.24 15.69
C GLY A 110 -3.64 -15.16 14.54
N VAL A 111 -3.72 -14.02 13.84
CA VAL A 111 -4.79 -13.71 12.89
C VAL A 111 -4.45 -14.10 11.45
N CYS A 112 -3.16 -14.18 11.11
CA CYS A 112 -2.66 -14.53 9.77
C CYS A 112 -1.47 -15.47 9.87
N TYR A 113 -1.21 -16.25 8.81
CA TYR A 113 0.01 -17.06 8.71
C TYR A 113 1.20 -16.21 8.23
N PRO A 114 2.46 -16.59 8.53
CA PRO A 114 3.65 -15.91 8.01
C PRO A 114 3.69 -15.84 6.47
N LEU A 115 3.23 -16.89 5.80
CA LEU A 115 3.13 -16.97 4.34
C LEU A 115 2.15 -15.92 3.77
N ASP A 116 1.09 -15.58 4.51
CA ASP A 116 0.10 -14.59 4.05
C ASP A 116 0.70 -13.18 4.06
N ILE A 117 1.66 -12.91 4.96
CA ILE A 117 2.42 -11.66 4.99
C ILE A 117 3.38 -11.60 3.82
N LEU A 118 4.14 -12.66 3.56
CA LEU A 118 5.06 -12.72 2.43
C LEU A 118 4.33 -12.56 1.09
N GLY A 119 3.23 -13.30 0.88
CA GLY A 119 2.39 -13.16 -0.30
C GLY A 119 1.84 -11.74 -0.45
N GLY A 120 1.40 -11.14 0.67
CA GLY A 120 0.91 -9.77 0.66
C GLY A 120 1.99 -8.74 0.30
N LEU A 121 3.20 -8.88 0.83
CA LEU A 121 4.35 -8.03 0.50
C LEU A 121 4.70 -8.12 -0.99
N VAL A 122 4.69 -9.32 -1.56
CA VAL A 122 4.99 -9.55 -2.99
C VAL A 122 3.93 -8.92 -3.87
N ILE A 123 2.64 -9.15 -3.57
CA ILE A 123 1.52 -8.59 -4.34
C ILE A 123 1.56 -7.06 -4.27
N GLY A 124 1.62 -6.47 -3.07
CA GLY A 124 1.61 -5.02 -2.92
C GLY A 124 2.81 -4.36 -3.60
N SER A 125 4.01 -4.95 -3.50
CA SER A 125 5.20 -4.44 -4.17
C SER A 125 5.10 -4.55 -5.70
N GLY A 126 4.59 -5.68 -6.21
CA GLY A 126 4.39 -5.90 -7.64
C GLY A 126 3.39 -4.92 -8.25
N VAL A 127 2.25 -4.71 -7.59
CA VAL A 127 1.24 -3.73 -8.02
C VAL A 127 1.84 -2.33 -8.07
N SER A 128 2.55 -1.92 -7.02
CA SER A 128 3.18 -0.60 -6.98
C SER A 128 4.27 -0.39 -8.03
N PHE A 129 4.97 -1.46 -8.40
CA PHE A 129 5.92 -1.41 -9.52
C PHE A 129 5.18 -1.22 -10.86
N VAL A 130 4.09 -1.95 -11.08
CA VAL A 130 3.28 -1.83 -12.29
C VAL A 130 2.68 -0.43 -12.42
N THR A 131 2.09 0.12 -11.36
CA THR A 131 1.52 1.47 -11.39
C THR A 131 2.60 2.54 -11.57
N TRP A 132 3.78 2.36 -10.96
CA TRP A 132 4.94 3.24 -11.19
C TRP A 132 5.36 3.23 -12.66
N ALA A 133 5.48 2.05 -13.26
CA ALA A 133 5.81 1.89 -14.67
C ALA A 133 4.76 2.54 -15.59
N ILE A 134 3.47 2.37 -15.29
CA ILE A 134 2.37 3.01 -16.01
C ILE A 134 2.47 4.53 -15.91
N ILE A 135 2.73 5.08 -14.73
CA ILE A 135 2.85 6.53 -14.53
C ILE A 135 4.03 7.13 -15.32
N LEU A 136 5.14 6.40 -15.40
CA LEU A 136 6.28 6.83 -16.22
C LEU A 136 5.97 6.75 -17.72
N TYR A 137 5.29 5.70 -18.16
CA TYR A 137 4.95 5.49 -19.57
C TYR A 137 3.87 6.46 -20.06
N VAL A 138 2.86 6.72 -19.23
CA VAL A 138 1.69 7.55 -19.51
C VAL A 138 1.88 8.96 -18.92
N GLY A 139 3.13 9.45 -18.80
CA GLY A 139 3.51 10.66 -18.07
C GLY A 139 2.75 11.95 -18.42
N PHE A 140 1.93 11.93 -19.47
CA PHE A 140 0.95 12.95 -19.83
C PHE A 140 -0.23 13.08 -18.83
N ILE A 141 -0.86 11.97 -18.41
CA ILE A 141 -2.06 11.98 -17.56
C ILE A 141 -1.79 12.60 -16.17
N PRO A 142 -0.77 12.17 -15.41
CA PRO A 142 -0.58 12.69 -14.06
C PRO A 142 -0.14 14.16 -14.09
N ARG A 143 0.61 14.60 -15.10
CA ARG A 143 0.95 16.02 -15.27
C ARG A 143 -0.26 16.89 -15.56
N SER A 144 -1.24 16.39 -16.32
CA SER A 144 -2.50 17.09 -16.58
C SER A 144 -3.37 17.20 -15.32
N ILE A 145 -3.44 16.14 -14.51
CA ILE A 145 -4.12 16.15 -13.20
C ILE A 145 -3.49 17.20 -12.27
N LEU A 146 -2.15 17.27 -12.22
CA LEU A 146 -1.45 18.26 -11.40
C LEU A 146 -1.66 19.69 -11.89
N ARG A 147 -1.69 19.92 -13.20
CA ARG A 147 -2.04 21.25 -13.78
C ARG A 147 -3.46 21.66 -13.39
N PHE A 148 -4.41 20.74 -13.45
CA PHE A 148 -5.79 20.99 -13.06
C PHE A 148 -5.92 21.25 -11.56
N ALA A 149 -5.23 20.48 -10.72
CA ALA A 149 -5.21 20.68 -9.27
C ALA A 149 -4.59 22.03 -8.87
N ARG A 150 -3.54 22.49 -9.56
CA ARG A 150 -2.96 23.83 -9.37
C ARG A 150 -3.92 24.94 -9.81
N ALA A 151 -4.65 24.74 -10.91
CA ALA A 151 -5.67 25.69 -11.38
C ALA A 151 -6.81 25.87 -10.36
N LEU A 152 -7.05 24.87 -9.51
CA LEU A 152 -8.04 24.89 -8.43
C LEU A 152 -7.48 25.30 -7.07
N TYR A 153 -6.22 25.76 -6.98
CA TYR A 153 -5.51 26.08 -5.73
C TYR A 153 -5.38 24.91 -4.72
N LEU A 154 -5.52 23.67 -5.18
CA LEU A 154 -5.44 22.46 -4.34
C LEU A 154 -4.03 21.86 -4.27
N ALA A 155 -3.05 22.40 -5.01
CA ALA A 155 -1.74 21.78 -5.21
C ALA A 155 -0.58 22.76 -5.30
#